data_AF-A0A0P0ISR3-F1
#
_entry.id   AF-A0A0P0ISR3-F1
#
_cell.length_a   1.000
_cell.length_b   1.000
_cell.length_c   1.000
_cell.angle_alpha   90.00
_cell.angle_beta   90.00
_cell.angle_gamma   90.00
#
_symmetry.space_group_name_H-M   'P 1'
#
loop_
_entity.id
_entity.type
_entity.pdbx_description
1 polymer ?
#
loop_
_entity_poly.entity_id
_entity_poly.type
_entity_poly.pdbx_seq_one_letter_code
_entity_poly.pdbx_strand_id
1 'polypeptide(L)' 'MTSARSGGRFAARMKRLADFPGDGPPPVDEACELLCEDHVGTYVLPYLCWWVDGTWRQAGTGEPVMAGVVAWRKWSGGGG' A
#
# COMPACT_ATOMS: atom_id res chain seq x y z
N MET A 1 34.01 5.54 11.27
CA MET A 1 32.77 6.14 11.79
C MET A 1 31.60 5.51 11.05
N THR A 2 30.95 4.54 11.69
CA THR A 2 29.90 3.71 11.09
C THR A 2 28.63 4.54 10.91
N SER A 3 28.16 4.65 9.67
CA SER A 3 27.03 5.48 9.26
C SER A 3 25.73 5.08 9.97
N ALA A 4 25.28 5.90 10.93
CA ALA A 4 24.00 5.74 11.64
C ALA A 4 22.78 6.19 10.81
N ARG A 5 22.87 6.24 9.47
CA ARG A 5 21.75 6.65 8.59
C ARG A 5 20.86 5.51 8.12
N SER A 6 21.18 4.26 8.45
CA SER A 6 20.44 3.09 7.97
C SER A 6 19.21 2.75 8.83
N GLY A 7 19.22 3.09 10.13
CA GLY A 7 18.16 2.68 11.07
C GLY A 7 16.84 3.42 10.93
N GLY A 8 16.88 4.73 10.64
CA GLY A 8 15.66 5.56 10.58
C GLY A 8 14.71 5.20 9.43
N ARG A 9 15.26 4.90 8.25
CA ARG A 9 14.44 4.51 7.08
C ARG A 9 13.78 3.14 7.27
N PHE A 10 14.51 2.19 7.86
CA PHE A 10 13.97 0.88 8.18
C PHE A 10 12.85 0.96 9.23
N ALA A 11 13.05 1.74 10.30
CA ALA A 11 12.02 1.94 11.32
C ALA A 11 10.75 2.60 10.76
N ALA A 12 10.89 3.61 9.89
CA ALA A 12 9.75 4.25 9.24
C ALA A 12 8.99 3.31 8.29
N ARG A 13 9.72 2.43 7.58
CA ARG A 13 9.13 1.39 6.71
C ARG A 13 8.34 0.37 7.53
N MET A 14 8.95 -0.18 8.59
CA MET A 14 8.30 -1.18 9.45
C MET A 14 7.02 -0.65 10.08
N LYS A 15 7.04 0.61 10.56
CA LYS A 15 5.85 1.25 11.13
C LYS A 15 4.69 1.30 10.13
N ARG A 16 4.95 1.71 8.89
CA ARG A 16 3.89 1.80 7.86
C ARG A 16 3.38 0.44 7.43
N LEU A 17 4.24 -0.57 7.33
CA LEU A 17 3.79 -1.93 7.06
C LEU A 17 2.86 -2.45 8.17
N ALA A 18 3.10 -2.11 9.44
CA ALA A 18 2.20 -2.48 10.52
C ALA A 18 0.81 -1.81 10.41
N ASP A 19 0.73 -0.60 9.84
CA ASP A 19 -0.54 0.10 9.57
C ASP A 19 -1.28 -0.44 8.32
N PHE A 20 -0.61 -1.26 7.52
CA PHE A 20 -1.13 -1.93 6.31
C PHE A 20 -0.96 -3.45 6.47
N PRO A 21 -1.76 -4.09 7.35
CA PRO A 21 -1.54 -5.48 7.76
C PRO A 21 -1.47 -6.41 6.56
N GLY A 22 -2.36 -6.20 5.57
CA GLY A 22 -2.21 -6.62 4.17
C GLY A 22 -1.66 -8.01 3.89
N ASP A 23 -1.79 -8.93 4.85
CA ASP A 23 -1.19 -10.24 4.81
C ASP A 23 -2.20 -11.22 4.22
N GLY A 24 -1.81 -11.83 3.09
CA GLY A 24 -2.64 -12.78 2.37
C GLY A 24 -3.37 -12.21 1.16
N PRO A 25 -4.34 -12.95 0.61
CA PRO A 25 -5.02 -12.57 -0.62
C PRO A 25 -5.86 -11.30 -0.39
N PRO A 26 -5.74 -10.29 -1.28
CA PRO A 26 -6.54 -9.08 -1.19
C PRO A 26 -8.03 -9.39 -1.35
N PRO A 27 -8.91 -8.62 -0.68
CA PRO A 27 -10.35 -8.83 -0.77
C PRO A 27 -10.82 -8.49 -2.18
N VAL A 28 -11.54 -9.43 -2.78
CA VAL A 28 -12.26 -9.21 -4.02
C VAL A 28 -13.43 -8.26 -3.72
N ASP A 29 -13.69 -7.31 -4.62
CA ASP A 29 -14.79 -6.33 -4.55
C ASP A 29 -14.76 -5.31 -3.40
N GLU A 30 -13.67 -5.22 -2.63
CA GLU A 30 -13.51 -4.16 -1.61
C GLU A 30 -12.46 -3.12 -2.02
N ALA A 31 -12.80 -1.84 -1.82
CA ALA A 31 -11.87 -0.73 -1.94
C ALA A 31 -10.76 -0.83 -0.90
N CYS A 32 -9.52 -0.76 -1.36
CA CYS A 32 -8.34 -0.79 -0.51
C CYS A 32 -7.49 0.47 -0.71
N GLU A 33 -6.82 0.89 0.35
CA GLU A 33 -5.68 1.79 0.28
C GLU A 33 -4.42 0.95 0.07
N LEU A 34 -3.56 1.37 -0.86
CA LEU A 34 -2.32 0.66 -1.17
C LEU A 34 -1.10 1.40 -0.62
N LEU A 35 -0.24 0.64 0.05
CA LEU A 35 1.11 1.07 0.40
C LEU A 35 2.05 0.58 -0.70
N CYS A 36 2.67 1.54 -1.37
CA CYS A 36 3.68 1.30 -2.40
C CYS A 36 5.06 1.63 -1.84
N GLU A 37 6.10 1.06 -2.46
CA GLU A 37 7.48 1.36 -2.17
C GLU A 37 8.24 1.66 -3.46
N ASP A 38 8.97 2.77 -3.46
CA ASP A 38 9.93 3.12 -4.51
C ASP A 38 11.35 3.31 -3.92
N HIS A 39 12.25 3.85 -4.74
CA HIS A 39 13.63 4.13 -4.36
C HIS A 39 13.78 5.19 -3.25
N VAL A 40 12.75 6.02 -3.01
CA VAL A 40 12.70 7.03 -1.95
C VAL A 40 12.17 6.43 -0.66
N GLY A 41 11.19 5.54 -0.77
CA GLY A 41 10.65 4.74 0.33
C GLY A 41 9.18 4.42 0.14
N THR A 42 8.50 4.19 1.25
CA THR A 42 7.08 3.80 1.25
C THR A 42 6.13 5.00 1.21
N TYR A 43 5.10 4.94 0.38
CA TYR A 43 4.05 5.96 0.25
C TYR A 43 2.69 5.31 0.01
N VAL A 44 1.61 5.98 0.43
CA VAL A 44 0.23 5.52 0.20
C VAL A 44 -0.29 6.16 -1.09
N LEU A 45 -0.97 5.39 -1.94
CA LEU A 45 -1.62 5.97 -3.12
C LEU A 45 -2.73 6.94 -2.71
N PRO A 46 -2.86 8.11 -3.36
CA PRO A 46 -3.86 9.11 -3.01
C PRO A 46 -5.27 8.76 -3.51
N TYR A 47 -5.50 7.50 -3.90
CA TYR A 47 -6.76 6.99 -4.42
C TYR A 47 -6.94 5.52 -4.04
N LEU A 48 -8.19 5.09 -4.02
CA LEU A 48 -8.58 3.73 -3.72
C LEU A 48 -8.34 2.79 -4.89
N CYS A 49 -8.07 1.53 -4.58
CA CYS A 49 -7.82 0.49 -5.56
C CYS A 49 -8.65 -0.77 -5.28
N TRP A 50 -8.98 -1.49 -6.33
CA TRP A 50 -9.62 -2.80 -6.29
C TRP A 50 -8.68 -3.88 -6.78
N TRP A 51 -8.83 -5.07 -6.22
CA TRP A 51 -8.18 -6.26 -6.75
C TRP A 51 -9.10 -6.93 -7.77
N VAL A 52 -8.70 -6.91 -9.05
CA VAL A 52 -9.50 -7.41 -10.17
C VAL A 52 -8.58 -8.19 -11.11
N ASP A 53 -8.99 -9.40 -11.49
CA ASP A 53 -8.24 -10.26 -12.43
C ASP A 53 -6.76 -10.47 -12.06
N GLY A 54 -6.48 -10.57 -10.75
CA GLY A 54 -5.12 -10.80 -10.26
C GLY A 54 -4.21 -9.57 -10.29
N THR A 55 -4.75 -8.37 -10.50
CA THR A 55 -3.99 -7.12 -10.42
C THR A 55 -4.74 -6.04 -9.63
N TRP A 56 -3.98 -5.11 -9.06
CA TRP A 56 -4.53 -3.87 -8.52
C TRP A 56 -4.94 -2.93 -9.65
N ARG A 57 -6.14 -2.36 -9.55
CA ARG A 57 -6.66 -1.33 -10.46
C ARG A 57 -7.16 -0.14 -9.66
N GLN A 58 -6.97 1.06 -10.20
CA GLN A 58 -7.52 2.28 -9.62
C GLN A 58 -9.05 2.23 -9.65
N ALA A 59 -9.72 2.44 -8.51
CA ALA A 59 -11.16 2.26 -8.39
C ALA A 59 -11.99 3.25 -9.23
N GLY A 60 -11.48 4.46 -9.47
CA GLY A 60 -12.19 5.50 -10.23
C GLY A 60 -12.07 5.38 -11.75
N THR A 61 -11.01 4.77 -12.26
CA THR A 61 -10.71 4.74 -13.71
C THR A 61 -10.62 3.32 -14.27
N GLY A 62 -10.38 2.32 -13.42
CA GLY A 62 -10.11 0.94 -13.84
C GLY A 62 -8.68 0.71 -14.35
N GLU A 63 -7.83 1.74 -14.37
CA GLU A 63 -6.46 1.62 -14.87
C GLU A 63 -5.60 0.74 -13.95
N PRO A 64 -4.70 -0.10 -14.51
CA PRO A 64 -3.82 -0.95 -13.72
C PRO A 64 -2.84 -0.11 -12.90
N VAL A 65 -2.64 -0.50 -11.63
CA VAL A 65 -1.64 0.10 -10.75
C VAL A 65 -0.26 -0.43 -11.12
N MET A 66 0.58 0.44 -11.68
CA MET A 66 1.95 0.11 -12.06
C MET A 66 2.98 0.36 -10.93
N ALA A 67 2.54 0.83 -9.77
CA ALA A 67 3.40 1.10 -8.62
C ALA A 67 3.82 -0.20 -7.92
N GLY A 68 4.98 -0.17 -7.25
CA GLY A 68 5.49 -1.30 -6.46
C GLY A 68 4.68 -1.49 -5.17
N VAL A 69 3.52 -2.14 -5.27
CA VAL A 69 2.65 -2.41 -4.12
C VAL A 69 3.34 -3.40 -3.17
N VAL A 70 3.50 -3.00 -1.91
CA VAL A 70 4.15 -3.81 -0.87
C VAL A 70 3.19 -4.23 0.24
N ALA A 71 2.09 -3.50 0.43
CA ALA A 71 1.02 -3.86 1.34
C ALA A 71 -0.27 -3.13 0.98
N TRP A 72 -1.37 -3.54 1.61
CA TRP A 72 -2.69 -2.95 1.41
C TRP A 72 -3.47 -2.98 2.72
N ARG A 73 -4.51 -2.16 2.81
CA ARG A 73 -5.52 -2.26 3.85
C ARG A 73 -6.88 -1.96 3.27
N LYS A 74 -7.91 -2.59 3.83
CA LYS A 74 -9.29 -2.25 3.52
C LYS A 74 -9.50 -0.77 3.81
N TRP A 75 -10.12 -0.06 2.88
CA TRP A 75 -10.57 1.29 3.16
C TRP A 75 -11.65 1.21 4.23
N SER A 76 -11.36 1.72 5.42
CA SER A 76 -12.34 1.84 6.49
C SER A 76 -13.31 3.02 6.26
N GLY A 77 -13.50 3.42 4.99
CA GLY A 77 -14.28 4.59 4.59
C GLY A 77 -15.56 4.67 5.39
N GLY A 78 -15.76 5.80 6.06
CA GLY A 78 -16.80 6.01 7.07
C GLY A 78 -18.10 5.29 6.70
N GLY A 79 -18.48 4.32 7.53
CA GLY A 79 -19.80 3.74 7.46
C GLY A 79 -20.83 4.83 7.77
N GLY A 80 -21.78 5.03 6.85
CA GLY A 80 -22.93 5.93 7.01
C GLY A 80 -23.00 7.00 5.96
#